data_AF-S2R7F1-F1
#
_entry.id   AF-S2R7F1-F1
#
_cell.length_a   1.000
_cell.length_b   1.000
_cell.length_c   1.000
_cell.angle_alpha   90.00
_cell.angle_beta   90.00
_cell.angle_gamma   90.00
#
_symmetry.space_group_name_H-M   'P 1'
#
loop_
_entity.id
_entity.type
_entity.pdbx_description
1 polymer ?
#
loop_
_entity_poly.entity_id
_entity_poly.type
_entity_poly.pdbx_seq_one_letter_code
_entity_poly.pdbx_strand_id
1 'polypeptide(L)'
;MAVNDLTLPTWNTLDEARQKFIFQQLTRYFLSPLLSVDDIRPLTVTFFGQTLHTFEAMIGGEWLRLVPGMPNVSLGFAADQQGQLADYLGQSGLTMQDLSHQLSPERQVDIPAMLVATRAMPASEEILGRVSLTTRIFKGNHMAYAAVRAQVLALLDRHGSLDPFSQSGWPATLTSGSVILRLASAHHYQVSISKNWQKSELQKALSYFGFRLPTQDQYEYLQGGGVTSLFSFGNTLPADMPRYLPNR
;
A
#
# COMPACT_ATOMS: atom_id res chain seq x y z
N MET A 1 19.63 16.37 -0.06
CA MET A 1 19.65 15.19 0.84
C MET A 1 20.53 14.15 0.19
N ALA A 2 21.48 13.56 0.91
CA ALA A 2 22.27 12.48 0.33
C ALA A 2 21.32 11.29 0.13
N VAL A 3 21.20 10.78 -1.11
CA VAL A 3 20.37 9.62 -1.46
C VAL A 3 20.69 8.41 -0.58
N ASN A 4 21.92 8.35 -0.05
CA ASN A 4 22.39 7.33 0.89
C ASN A 4 21.65 7.30 2.23
N ASP A 5 21.10 8.43 2.71
CA ASP A 5 20.37 8.48 4.01
C ASP A 5 19.05 7.69 3.93
N LEU A 6 18.55 7.40 2.72
CA LEU A 6 17.27 6.75 2.48
C LEU A 6 17.39 5.24 2.23
N THR A 7 18.58 4.66 2.31
CA THR A 7 18.74 3.19 2.25
C THR A 7 18.49 2.58 3.61
N LEU A 8 17.91 1.38 3.67
CA LEU A 8 17.56 0.69 4.91
C LEU A 8 18.75 0.53 5.87
N PRO A 9 19.97 0.16 5.41
CA PRO A 9 21.13 0.08 6.30
C PRO A 9 21.49 1.42 6.94
N THR A 10 21.44 2.52 6.17
CA THR A 10 21.74 3.85 6.71
C THR A 10 20.60 4.35 7.59
N TRP A 11 19.36 4.23 7.13
CA TRP A 11 18.15 4.69 7.79
C TRP A 11 18.03 4.18 9.23
N ASN A 12 18.35 2.91 9.45
CA ASN A 12 18.32 2.28 10.77
C ASN A 12 19.40 2.79 11.74
N THR A 13 20.42 3.52 11.24
CA THR A 13 21.45 4.15 12.10
C THR A 13 21.12 5.59 12.47
N LEU A 14 20.12 6.19 11.82
CA LEU A 14 19.68 7.56 12.10
C LEU A 14 18.82 7.61 13.36
N ASP A 15 18.93 8.68 14.13
CA ASP A 15 18.00 8.97 15.22
C ASP A 15 16.61 9.38 14.69
N GLU A 16 15.58 9.27 15.54
CA GLU A 16 14.21 9.57 15.16
C GLU A 16 14.02 11.03 14.71
N ALA A 17 14.74 11.98 15.33
CA ALA A 17 14.64 13.39 14.98
C ALA A 17 15.12 13.64 13.54
N ARG A 18 16.21 12.99 13.14
CA ARG A 18 16.77 13.04 11.79
C ARG A 18 15.86 12.31 10.80
N GLN A 19 15.37 11.12 11.14
CA GLN A 19 14.41 10.39 10.30
C GLN A 19 13.15 11.23 10.04
N LYS A 20 12.58 11.84 11.09
CA LYS A 20 11.42 12.72 11.01
C LYS A 20 11.70 13.93 10.12
N PHE A 21 12.85 14.58 10.31
CA PHE A 21 13.26 15.71 9.47
C PHE A 21 13.33 15.30 7.99
N ILE A 22 14.01 14.21 7.67
CA ILE A 22 14.13 13.69 6.30
C ILE A 22 12.75 13.40 5.72
N PHE A 23 11.88 12.70 6.44
CA PHE A 23 10.54 12.36 5.97
C PHE A 23 9.69 13.62 5.71
N GLN A 24 9.74 14.62 6.59
CA GLN A 24 9.06 15.90 6.38
C GLN A 24 9.55 16.61 5.11
N GLN A 25 10.87 16.62 4.85
CA GLN A 25 11.41 17.16 3.60
C GLN A 25 10.88 16.39 2.39
N LEU A 26 10.84 15.05 2.44
CA LEU A 26 10.30 14.23 1.36
C LEU A 26 8.86 14.62 1.02
N THR A 27 8.00 14.72 2.04
CA THR A 27 6.59 15.10 1.84
C THR A 27 6.41 16.51 1.29
N ARG A 28 7.37 17.42 1.55
CA ARG A 28 7.30 18.81 1.10
C ARG A 28 7.78 19.01 -0.33
N TYR A 29 8.81 18.28 -0.76
CA TYR A 29 9.49 18.53 -2.03
C TYR A 29 9.19 17.50 -3.13
N PHE A 30 8.74 16.29 -2.77
CA PHE A 30 8.54 15.21 -3.75
C PHE A 30 7.07 14.88 -4.01
N LEU A 31 6.14 15.46 -3.25
CA LEU A 31 4.71 15.32 -3.49
C LEU A 31 4.22 16.48 -4.36
N SER A 32 3.20 16.20 -5.18
CA SER A 32 2.49 17.25 -5.90
C SER A 32 1.94 18.27 -4.89
N PRO A 33 2.08 19.59 -5.14
CA PRO A 33 1.52 20.62 -4.26
C PRO A 33 -0.02 20.58 -4.20
N LEU A 34 -0.65 19.80 -5.09
CA LEU A 34 -2.09 19.55 -5.10
C LEU A 34 -2.54 18.51 -4.07
N LEU A 35 -1.60 17.77 -3.47
CA LEU A 35 -1.89 16.79 -2.43
C LEU A 35 -1.69 17.44 -1.05
N SER A 36 -2.72 17.35 -0.21
CA SER A 36 -2.56 17.68 1.20
C SER A 36 -1.82 16.56 1.94
N VAL A 37 -0.93 16.95 2.85
CA VAL A 37 -0.35 16.07 3.86
C VAL A 37 -1.08 16.39 5.16
N ASP A 38 -2.02 15.53 5.54
CA ASP A 38 -2.95 15.83 6.64
C ASP A 38 -2.43 15.38 8.01
N ASP A 39 -1.57 14.36 8.03
CA ASP A 39 -1.05 13.76 9.25
C ASP A 39 0.27 13.02 8.96
N ILE A 40 1.16 12.97 9.95
CA ILE A 40 2.43 12.23 9.90
C ILE A 40 2.62 11.54 11.25
N ARG A 41 2.86 10.23 11.22
CA ARG A 41 3.10 9.44 12.43
C ARG A 41 4.31 8.52 12.30
N PRO A 42 5.10 8.34 13.38
CA PRO A 42 6.09 7.28 13.44
C PRO A 42 5.39 5.92 13.54
N LEU A 43 6.07 4.89 13.05
CA LEU A 43 5.60 3.53 13.05
C LEU A 43 6.77 2.54 13.12
N THR A 44 6.64 1.53 13.97
CA THR A 44 7.53 0.36 13.98
C THR A 44 6.78 -0.83 13.42
N VAL A 45 7.34 -1.48 12.40
CA VAL A 45 6.79 -2.71 11.80
C VAL A 45 7.87 -3.75 11.60
N THR A 46 7.46 -5.01 11.54
CA THR A 46 8.30 -6.06 10.96
C THR A 46 8.16 -6.01 9.44
N PHE A 47 9.29 -6.00 8.75
CA PHE A 47 9.40 -6.00 7.29
C PHE A 47 10.39 -7.10 6.89
N PHE A 48 9.85 -8.22 6.47
CA PHE A 48 10.51 -9.46 6.07
C PHE A 48 11.57 -9.94 7.06
N GLY A 49 11.19 -10.02 8.33
CA GLY A 49 12.06 -10.44 9.42
C GLY A 49 12.99 -9.36 9.98
N GLN A 50 12.92 -8.14 9.44
CA GLN A 50 13.67 -6.98 9.95
C GLN A 50 12.73 -6.03 10.68
N THR A 51 13.17 -5.43 11.77
CA THR A 51 12.42 -4.32 12.40
C THR A 51 12.69 -3.04 11.61
N LEU A 52 11.64 -2.43 11.09
CA LEU A 52 11.67 -1.16 10.38
C LEU A 52 11.00 -0.09 11.26
N HIS A 53 11.80 0.87 11.72
CA HIS A 53 11.31 2.12 12.30
C HIS A 53 11.16 3.13 11.18
N THR A 54 9.95 3.56 10.85
CA THR A 54 9.67 4.44 9.72
C THR A 54 8.51 5.38 10.02
N PHE A 55 8.06 6.13 9.01
CA PHE A 55 6.94 7.05 9.10
C PHE A 55 5.85 6.71 8.08
N GLU A 56 4.61 7.02 8.47
CA GLU A 56 3.47 7.06 7.58
C GLU A 56 2.93 8.49 7.50
N ALA A 57 2.46 8.86 6.32
CA ALA A 57 1.76 10.12 6.08
C ALA A 57 0.38 9.89 5.47
N MET A 58 -0.59 10.66 5.90
CA MET A 58 -1.90 10.77 5.25
C MET A 58 -1.77 11.75 4.09
N ILE A 59 -1.72 11.25 2.86
CA ILE A 59 -1.55 12.04 1.64
C ILE A 59 -2.70 11.75 0.71
N GLY A 60 -3.44 12.78 0.29
CA GLY A 60 -4.53 12.61 -0.68
C GLY A 60 -5.67 11.68 -0.21
N GLY A 61 -5.82 11.49 1.11
CA GLY A 61 -6.80 10.57 1.68
C GLY A 61 -6.34 9.12 1.84
N GLU A 62 -5.06 8.83 1.59
CA GLU A 62 -4.45 7.52 1.78
C GLU A 62 -3.28 7.57 2.77
N TRP A 63 -3.08 6.49 3.53
CA TRP A 63 -1.86 6.29 4.31
C TRP A 63 -0.77 5.73 3.41
N LEU A 64 0.30 6.50 3.19
CA LEU A 64 1.52 6.03 2.55
C LEU A 64 2.63 5.89 3.58
N ARG A 65 3.40 4.80 3.46
CA ARG A 65 4.55 4.47 4.31
C ARG A 65 5.84 4.71 3.55
N LEU A 66 6.84 5.28 4.21
CA LEU A 66 8.20 5.24 3.68
C LEU A 66 8.77 3.83 3.83
N VAL A 67 9.10 3.23 2.70
CA VAL A 67 9.92 2.02 2.60
C VAL A 67 11.32 2.49 2.17
N PRO A 68 12.34 2.41 3.05
CA PRO A 68 13.71 2.75 2.68
C PRO A 68 14.19 1.89 1.51
N GLY A 69 15.09 2.45 0.70
CA GLY A 69 15.68 1.73 -0.43
C GLY A 69 16.61 0.62 0.04
N MET A 70 16.87 -0.36 -0.80
CA MET A 70 17.77 -1.47 -0.48
C MET A 70 18.64 -1.76 -1.69
N PRO A 71 19.98 -1.61 -1.58
CA PRO A 71 20.89 -1.96 -2.67
C PRO A 71 21.12 -3.48 -2.74
N ASN A 72 21.45 -3.98 -3.93
CA ASN A 72 21.82 -5.38 -4.17
C ASN A 72 20.81 -6.39 -3.58
N VAL A 73 19.53 -6.22 -3.90
CA VAL A 73 18.47 -7.15 -3.47
C VAL A 73 18.40 -8.31 -4.43
N SER A 74 18.46 -9.54 -3.89
CA SER A 74 18.13 -10.74 -4.66
C SER A 74 16.63 -10.86 -4.82
N LEU A 75 16.16 -10.85 -6.07
CA LEU A 75 14.78 -11.09 -6.45
C LEU A 75 14.72 -12.27 -7.41
N GLY A 76 13.52 -12.82 -7.62
CA GLY A 76 13.30 -13.97 -8.45
C GLY A 76 13.45 -15.29 -7.72
N PHE A 77 13.18 -16.36 -8.45
CA PHE A 77 13.29 -17.71 -7.96
C PHE A 77 14.43 -18.45 -8.65
N ALA A 78 15.40 -18.91 -7.88
CA ALA A 78 16.60 -19.55 -8.39
C ALA A 78 16.28 -20.95 -8.97
N ALA A 79 16.90 -21.28 -10.10
CA ALA A 79 16.64 -22.53 -10.81
C ALA A 79 17.07 -23.77 -10.01
N ASP A 80 18.09 -23.64 -9.15
CA ASP A 80 18.56 -24.69 -8.25
C ASP A 80 17.61 -24.93 -7.06
N GLN A 81 16.81 -23.94 -6.67
CA GLN A 81 15.81 -24.04 -5.61
C GLN A 81 14.50 -24.68 -6.09
N GLN A 82 14.36 -24.93 -7.39
CA GLN A 82 13.18 -25.55 -7.99
C GLN A 82 12.88 -26.95 -7.47
N GLY A 83 13.91 -27.72 -7.10
CA GLY A 83 13.74 -29.03 -6.47
C GLY A 83 12.97 -28.96 -5.15
N GLN A 84 12.97 -27.81 -4.46
CA GLN A 84 12.20 -27.61 -3.23
C GLN A 84 10.69 -27.61 -3.50
N LEU A 85 10.28 -27.27 -4.73
CA LEU A 85 8.88 -27.22 -5.15
C LEU A 85 8.31 -28.60 -5.56
N ALA A 86 9.11 -29.67 -5.51
CA ALA A 86 8.70 -31.00 -5.97
C ALA A 86 7.39 -31.48 -5.31
N ASP A 87 7.23 -31.23 -4.01
CA ASP A 87 6.02 -31.61 -3.26
C ASP A 87 4.78 -30.83 -3.76
N TYR A 88 4.93 -29.54 -4.08
CA TYR A 88 3.86 -28.72 -4.64
C TYR A 88 3.45 -29.20 -6.03
N LEU A 89 4.43 -29.56 -6.86
CA LEU A 89 4.19 -30.05 -8.20
C LEU A 89 3.48 -31.40 -8.19
N GLY A 90 3.90 -32.30 -7.31
CA GLY A 90 3.28 -33.61 -7.12
C GLY A 90 1.80 -33.52 -6.73
N GLN A 91 1.39 -32.48 -6.00
CA GLN A 91 0.00 -32.30 -5.57
C GLN A 91 -0.86 -31.44 -6.52
N SER A 92 -0.24 -30.50 -7.23
CA SER A 92 -0.96 -29.60 -8.16
C SER A 92 -1.16 -30.19 -9.56
N GLY A 93 -0.41 -31.23 -9.90
CA GLY A 93 -0.39 -31.79 -11.26
C GLY A 93 0.32 -30.89 -12.28
N LEU A 94 0.99 -29.83 -11.81
CA LEU A 94 1.82 -28.96 -12.64
C LEU A 94 3.19 -29.62 -12.88
N THR A 95 3.85 -29.23 -13.96
CA THR A 95 5.24 -29.60 -14.22
C THR A 95 6.20 -28.45 -13.89
N MET A 96 7.48 -28.77 -13.73
CA MET A 96 8.53 -27.75 -13.60
C MET A 96 8.57 -26.79 -14.80
N GLN A 97 8.22 -27.27 -15.99
CA GLN A 97 8.20 -26.49 -17.22
C GLN A 97 7.05 -25.48 -17.22
N ASP A 98 5.89 -25.84 -16.66
CA ASP A 98 4.75 -24.94 -16.49
C ASP A 98 5.11 -23.78 -15.55
N LEU A 99 5.85 -24.07 -14.48
CA LEU A 99 6.29 -23.08 -13.50
C LEU A 99 7.38 -22.16 -14.04
N SER A 100 8.35 -22.66 -14.79
CA SER A 100 9.49 -21.85 -15.24
C SER A 100 9.08 -20.65 -16.09
N HIS A 101 7.94 -20.73 -16.78
CA HIS A 101 7.38 -19.61 -17.54
C HIS A 101 6.61 -18.59 -16.69
N GLN A 102 6.22 -18.96 -15.47
CA GLN A 102 5.45 -18.11 -14.56
C GLN A 102 6.31 -17.49 -13.45
N LEU A 103 7.45 -18.09 -13.13
CA LEU A 103 8.37 -17.59 -12.10
C LEU A 103 9.23 -16.44 -12.63
N SER A 104 9.45 -15.44 -11.77
CA SER A 104 10.41 -14.37 -12.05
C SER A 104 11.84 -14.95 -12.03
N PRO A 105 12.68 -14.61 -13.03
CA PRO A 105 14.07 -15.07 -13.05
C PRO A 105 14.87 -14.42 -11.90
N GLU A 106 15.81 -15.18 -11.35
CA GLU A 106 16.74 -14.69 -10.34
C GLU A 106 17.58 -13.53 -10.89
N ARG A 107 17.68 -12.46 -10.10
CA ARG A 107 18.41 -11.24 -10.46
C ARG A 107 18.75 -10.42 -9.21
N GLN A 108 19.80 -9.61 -9.34
CA GLN A 108 20.20 -8.61 -8.33
C GLN A 108 19.76 -7.22 -8.80
N VAL A 109 19.03 -6.49 -7.95
CA VAL A 109 18.46 -5.18 -8.30
C VAL A 109 18.61 -4.20 -7.14
N ASP A 110 18.90 -2.94 -7.46
CA ASP A 110 18.82 -1.85 -6.50
C ASP A 110 17.39 -1.33 -6.39
N ILE A 111 16.82 -1.41 -5.19
CA ILE A 111 15.48 -0.90 -4.91
C ILE A 111 15.59 0.52 -4.36
N PRO A 112 14.98 1.53 -5.01
CA PRO A 112 14.97 2.89 -4.49
C PRO A 112 14.06 3.01 -3.26
N ALA A 113 14.27 4.05 -2.45
CA ALA A 113 13.31 4.40 -1.41
C ALA A 113 11.97 4.82 -2.03
N MET A 114 10.87 4.45 -1.39
CA MET A 114 9.52 4.63 -1.93
C MET A 114 8.55 5.09 -0.85
N LEU A 115 7.57 5.91 -1.24
CA LEU A 115 6.33 6.08 -0.48
C LEU A 115 5.29 5.12 -1.06
N VAL A 116 4.80 4.19 -0.25
CA VAL A 116 3.95 3.09 -0.71
C VAL A 116 2.63 3.10 0.05
N ALA A 117 1.52 2.97 -0.67
CA ALA A 117 0.20 2.86 -0.04
C ALA A 117 0.16 1.64 0.89
N THR A 118 -0.31 1.86 2.11
CA THR A 118 -0.36 0.81 3.16
C THR A 118 -1.47 -0.22 2.94
N ARG A 119 -2.34 0.01 1.96
CA ARG A 119 -3.45 -0.86 1.59
C ARG A 119 -3.53 -0.99 0.08
N ALA A 120 -3.82 -2.19 -0.38
CA ALA A 120 -4.17 -2.41 -1.78
C ALA A 120 -5.57 -1.84 -2.04
N MET A 121 -5.72 -1.10 -3.14
CA MET A 121 -7.00 -0.54 -3.57
C MET A 121 -7.38 -1.07 -4.95
N PRO A 122 -8.68 -1.24 -5.23
CA PRO A 122 -9.14 -1.62 -6.55
C PRO A 122 -8.66 -0.63 -7.61
N ALA A 123 -8.05 -1.12 -8.69
CA ALA A 123 -7.58 -0.27 -9.79
C ALA A 123 -8.71 0.51 -10.48
N SER A 124 -9.96 0.06 -10.32
CA SER A 124 -11.18 0.70 -10.81
C SER A 124 -11.66 1.86 -9.95
N GLU A 125 -10.87 2.32 -8.98
CA GLU A 125 -11.29 3.36 -8.06
C GLU A 125 -10.31 4.52 -8.02
N GLU A 126 -10.86 5.73 -8.02
CA GLU A 126 -10.11 6.96 -7.83
C GLU A 126 -10.44 7.53 -6.46
N ILE A 127 -9.41 7.66 -5.62
CA ILE A 127 -9.57 8.20 -4.28
C ILE A 127 -9.56 9.72 -4.36
N LEU A 128 -10.62 10.31 -3.83
CA LEU A 128 -10.75 11.76 -3.82
C LEU A 128 -10.19 12.35 -2.54
N GLY A 129 -10.33 11.65 -1.41
CA GLY A 129 -9.94 12.16 -0.11
C GLY A 129 -10.69 11.50 1.04
N ARG A 130 -10.86 12.24 2.15
CA ARG A 130 -11.57 11.78 3.35
C ARG A 130 -12.61 12.78 3.81
N VAL A 131 -13.72 12.26 4.34
CA VAL A 131 -14.77 13.05 4.98
C VAL A 131 -14.87 12.70 6.46
N SER A 132 -14.95 13.72 7.31
CA SER A 132 -15.19 13.55 8.74
C SER A 132 -16.64 13.15 9.01
N LEU A 133 -16.84 12.14 9.84
CA LEU A 133 -18.16 11.70 10.28
C LEU A 133 -18.84 12.69 11.23
N THR A 134 -18.04 13.40 12.01
CA THR A 134 -18.52 14.39 12.98
C THR A 134 -18.81 15.73 12.32
N THR A 135 -17.83 16.30 11.60
CA THR A 135 -17.95 17.68 11.07
C THR A 135 -18.47 17.74 9.65
N ARG A 136 -18.52 16.61 8.94
CA ARG A 136 -18.83 16.53 7.49
C ARG A 136 -17.90 17.33 6.59
N ILE A 137 -16.76 17.78 7.13
CA ILE A 137 -15.71 18.45 6.37
C ILE A 137 -14.95 17.40 5.57
N PHE A 138 -14.75 17.71 4.29
CA PHE A 138 -13.95 16.92 3.37
C PHE A 138 -12.53 17.49 3.23
N LYS A 139 -11.54 16.62 3.13
CA LYS A 139 -10.15 16.93 2.82
C LYS A 139 -9.68 16.08 1.64
N GLY A 140 -9.06 16.71 0.64
CA GLY A 140 -8.54 16.03 -0.55
C GLY A 140 -8.82 16.83 -1.82
N ASN A 141 -9.07 16.15 -2.93
CA ASN A 141 -9.38 16.75 -4.23
C ASN A 141 -10.78 17.39 -4.23
N HIS A 142 -10.85 18.65 -3.81
CA HIS A 142 -12.10 19.41 -3.72
C HIS A 142 -12.80 19.60 -5.06
N MET A 143 -12.04 19.70 -6.17
CA MET A 143 -12.61 19.86 -7.51
C MET A 143 -13.40 18.62 -7.92
N ALA A 144 -12.82 17.43 -7.77
CA ALA A 144 -13.53 16.18 -8.05
C ALA A 144 -14.65 15.91 -7.04
N TYR A 145 -14.44 16.25 -5.76
CA TYR A 145 -15.43 16.06 -4.71
C TYR A 145 -16.70 16.91 -4.91
N ALA A 146 -16.57 18.13 -5.46
CA ALA A 146 -17.72 19.01 -5.69
C ALA A 146 -18.83 18.36 -6.51
N ALA A 147 -18.48 17.53 -7.50
CA ALA A 147 -19.43 16.82 -8.35
C ALA A 147 -20.21 15.70 -7.62
N VAL A 148 -19.66 15.14 -6.55
CA VAL A 148 -20.23 14.00 -5.82
C VAL A 148 -20.67 14.33 -4.39
N ARG A 149 -20.41 15.55 -3.91
CA ARG A 149 -20.65 16.00 -2.53
C ARG A 149 -22.08 15.69 -2.05
N ALA A 150 -23.09 15.98 -2.86
CA ALA A 150 -24.49 15.75 -2.48
C ALA A 150 -24.78 14.26 -2.23
N GLN A 151 -24.22 13.36 -3.06
CA GLN A 151 -24.39 11.92 -2.90
C GLN A 151 -23.66 11.40 -1.65
N VAL A 152 -22.45 11.91 -1.39
CA VAL A 152 -21.68 11.56 -0.19
C VAL A 152 -22.43 11.96 1.08
N LEU A 153 -22.92 13.19 1.15
CA LEU A 153 -23.68 13.66 2.33
C LEU A 153 -24.97 12.86 2.52
N ALA A 154 -25.71 12.58 1.44
CA ALA A 154 -26.92 11.75 1.51
C ALA A 154 -26.63 10.33 2.02
N LEU A 155 -25.51 9.71 1.62
CA LEU A 155 -25.09 8.41 2.16
C LEU A 155 -24.80 8.48 3.66
N LEU A 156 -24.07 9.51 4.09
CA LEU A 156 -23.75 9.69 5.50
C LEU A 156 -24.99 10.00 6.34
N ASP A 157 -25.98 10.71 5.80
CA ASP A 157 -27.21 11.05 6.53
C ASP A 157 -28.16 9.84 6.67
N ARG A 158 -28.20 8.95 5.68
CA ARG A 158 -28.99 7.70 5.78
C ARG A 158 -28.48 6.74 6.84
N HIS A 159 -27.16 6.73 7.07
CA HIS A 159 -26.49 5.81 8.00
C HIS A 159 -26.03 6.49 9.29
N GLY A 160 -26.10 7.80 9.36
CA GLY A 160 -25.81 8.58 10.55
C GLY A 160 -26.99 8.55 11.49
N SER A 161 -26.84 7.84 12.60
CA SER A 161 -27.75 8.00 13.72
C SER A 161 -27.47 9.34 14.43
N LEU A 162 -28.52 10.10 14.70
CA LEU A 162 -28.45 11.27 15.60
C LEU A 162 -28.48 10.84 17.08
N ASP A 163 -28.71 9.56 17.36
CA ASP A 163 -28.76 9.01 18.71
C ASP A 163 -27.35 8.61 19.18
N PRO A 164 -26.77 9.32 20.16
CA PRO A 164 -25.45 9.01 20.71
C PRO A 164 -25.38 7.64 21.42
N PHE A 165 -26.52 6.96 21.65
CA PHE A 165 -26.60 5.64 22.29
C PHE A 165 -26.89 4.49 21.30
N SER A 166 -27.13 4.77 20.01
CA SER A 166 -27.33 3.69 19.04
C SER A 166 -26.02 2.96 18.77
N GLN A 167 -25.97 1.67 19.12
CA GLN A 167 -24.77 0.82 19.02
C GLN A 167 -24.47 0.33 17.59
N SER A 168 -25.24 0.73 16.58
CA SER A 168 -24.95 0.39 15.19
C SER A 168 -23.75 1.20 14.71
N GLY A 169 -22.57 0.57 14.72
CA GLY A 169 -21.36 1.13 14.13
C GLY A 169 -21.57 1.48 12.66
N TRP A 170 -20.74 2.41 12.16
CA TRP A 170 -20.74 2.77 10.74
C TRP A 170 -20.42 1.56 9.86
N PRO A 171 -21.17 1.32 8.76
CA PRO A 171 -20.87 0.22 7.85
C PRO A 171 -19.45 0.29 7.29
N ALA A 172 -18.83 -0.85 7.01
CA ALA A 172 -17.48 -0.86 6.44
C ALA A 172 -17.44 -0.18 5.05
N THR A 173 -18.53 -0.25 4.30
CA THR A 173 -18.64 0.34 2.95
C THR A 173 -20.06 0.85 2.70
N LEU A 174 -20.16 2.03 2.09
CA LEU A 174 -21.42 2.61 1.59
C LEU A 174 -21.25 2.94 0.11
N THR A 175 -22.30 2.74 -0.69
CA THR A 175 -22.25 2.98 -2.14
C THR A 175 -23.50 3.68 -2.66
N SER A 176 -23.32 4.56 -3.65
CA SER A 176 -24.40 5.20 -4.39
C SER A 176 -23.92 5.56 -5.79
N GLY A 177 -24.44 4.88 -6.82
CA GLY A 177 -23.99 5.06 -8.19
C GLY A 177 -22.49 4.81 -8.32
N SER A 178 -21.73 5.79 -8.78
CA SER A 178 -20.27 5.72 -8.87
C SER A 178 -19.55 6.04 -7.56
N VAL A 179 -20.23 6.51 -6.51
CA VAL A 179 -19.60 6.91 -5.25
C VAL A 179 -19.46 5.71 -4.33
N ILE A 180 -18.26 5.54 -3.78
CA ILE A 180 -17.93 4.48 -2.82
C ILE A 180 -17.26 5.12 -1.60
N LEU A 181 -17.81 4.88 -0.42
CA LEU A 181 -17.26 5.29 0.87
C LEU A 181 -16.74 4.06 1.60
N ARG A 182 -15.48 4.08 2.04
CA ARG A 182 -14.91 3.04 2.92
C ARG A 182 -14.54 3.58 4.28
N LEU A 183 -14.94 2.86 5.33
CA LEU A 183 -14.62 3.28 6.69
C LEU A 183 -13.10 3.21 6.89
N ALA A 184 -12.48 4.37 7.04
CA ALA A 184 -11.03 4.50 7.18
C ALA A 184 -10.60 4.51 8.65
N SER A 185 -11.46 5.04 9.52
CA SER A 185 -11.33 4.99 10.98
C SER A 185 -12.70 5.20 11.64
N ALA A 186 -12.76 5.17 12.97
CA ALA A 186 -13.97 5.47 13.72
C ALA A 186 -14.57 6.86 13.44
N HIS A 187 -13.82 7.77 12.83
CA HIS A 187 -14.21 9.17 12.62
C HIS A 187 -14.23 9.60 11.15
N HIS A 188 -13.84 8.73 10.22
CA HIS A 188 -13.70 9.13 8.82
C HIS A 188 -14.07 8.02 7.84
N TYR A 189 -14.71 8.43 6.75
CA TYR A 189 -14.75 7.66 5.52
C TYR A 189 -13.72 8.19 4.54
N GLN A 190 -13.08 7.27 3.81
CA GLN A 190 -12.42 7.57 2.55
C GLN A 190 -13.47 7.65 1.45
N VAL A 191 -13.39 8.68 0.62
CA VAL A 191 -14.29 8.93 -0.50
C VAL A 191 -13.57 8.53 -1.78
N SER A 192 -14.21 7.67 -2.57
CA SER A 192 -13.70 7.23 -3.87
C SER A 192 -14.82 7.22 -4.90
N ILE A 193 -14.45 7.26 -6.17
CA ILE A 193 -15.36 7.07 -7.30
C ILE A 193 -14.93 5.87 -8.15
N SER A 194 -15.92 5.09 -8.58
CA SER A 194 -15.72 4.01 -9.54
C SER A 194 -15.45 4.55 -10.93
N LYS A 195 -14.48 3.93 -11.60
CA LYS A 195 -13.95 4.29 -12.91
C LYS A 195 -13.65 3.01 -13.69
N ASN A 196 -13.85 3.07 -14.99
CA ASN A 196 -13.47 2.00 -15.90
C ASN A 196 -12.29 2.47 -16.76
N TRP A 197 -11.10 2.39 -16.17
CA TRP A 197 -9.88 2.87 -16.81
C TRP A 197 -9.32 1.85 -17.80
N GLN A 198 -8.74 2.34 -18.90
CA GLN A 198 -7.66 1.61 -19.56
C GLN A 198 -6.35 1.78 -18.77
N LYS A 199 -5.42 0.82 -18.88
CA LYS A 199 -4.14 0.84 -18.14
C LYS A 199 -3.36 2.15 -18.32
N SER A 200 -3.30 2.67 -19.54
CA SER A 200 -2.63 3.93 -19.87
C SER A 200 -3.29 5.14 -19.20
N GLU A 201 -4.61 5.15 -19.10
CA GLU A 201 -5.37 6.21 -18.44
C GLU A 201 -5.15 6.20 -16.93
N LEU A 202 -5.15 5.02 -16.30
CA LEU A 202 -4.82 4.86 -14.89
C LEU A 202 -3.41 5.36 -14.59
N GLN A 203 -2.42 4.97 -15.41
CA GLN A 203 -1.04 5.44 -15.26
C GLN A 203 -0.94 6.97 -15.38
N LYS A 204 -1.67 7.56 -16.34
CA LYS A 204 -1.73 9.01 -16.51
C LYS A 204 -2.36 9.69 -15.30
N ALA A 205 -3.49 9.18 -14.80
CA ALA A 205 -4.18 9.71 -13.62
C ALA A 205 -3.29 9.68 -12.37
N LEU A 206 -2.60 8.56 -12.12
CA LEU A 206 -1.63 8.45 -11.01
C LEU A 206 -0.47 9.44 -11.17
N SER A 207 0.08 9.55 -12.39
CA SER A 207 1.23 10.43 -12.67
C SER A 207 0.94 11.91 -12.43
N TYR A 208 -0.32 12.33 -12.61
CA TYR A 208 -0.74 13.71 -12.36
C TYR A 208 -0.47 14.16 -10.92
N PHE A 209 -0.56 13.22 -9.97
CA PHE A 209 -0.27 13.44 -8.55
C PHE A 209 1.14 13.00 -8.13
N GLY A 210 1.99 12.59 -9.08
CA GLY A 210 3.34 12.08 -8.81
C GLY A 210 3.38 10.61 -8.39
N PHE A 211 2.25 9.90 -8.45
CA PHE A 211 2.18 8.47 -8.16
C PHE A 211 2.44 7.63 -9.41
N ARG A 212 2.86 6.38 -9.19
CA ARG A 212 2.99 5.38 -10.24
C ARG A 212 2.69 4.00 -9.69
N LEU A 213 2.29 3.09 -10.58
CA LEU A 213 2.26 1.67 -10.24
C LEU A 213 3.71 1.19 -9.99
N PRO A 214 3.92 0.28 -9.02
CA PRO A 214 5.23 -0.32 -8.81
C PRO A 214 5.68 -1.06 -10.07
N THR A 215 6.98 -1.05 -10.33
CA THR A 215 7.59 -1.97 -11.30
C THR A 215 7.49 -3.41 -10.77
N GLN A 216 7.78 -4.40 -11.62
CA GLN A 216 7.84 -5.80 -11.19
C GLN A 216 8.82 -5.98 -10.01
N ASP A 217 10.02 -5.43 -10.10
CA ASP A 217 11.04 -5.52 -9.04
C ASP A 217 10.57 -4.86 -7.74
N GLN A 218 9.96 -3.68 -7.83
CA GLN A 218 9.44 -2.96 -6.66
C GLN A 218 8.28 -3.73 -6.02
N TYR A 219 7.38 -4.27 -6.82
CA TYR A 219 6.27 -5.08 -6.32
C TYR A 219 6.78 -6.34 -5.62
N GLU A 220 7.69 -7.07 -6.25
CA GLU A 220 8.29 -8.28 -5.69
C GLU A 220 9.03 -7.99 -4.38
N TYR A 221 9.80 -6.90 -4.32
CA TYR A 221 10.42 -6.45 -3.07
C TYR A 221 9.40 -6.07 -2.00
N LEU A 222 8.31 -5.39 -2.36
CA LEU A 222 7.27 -5.02 -1.39
C LEU A 222 6.50 -6.23 -0.85
N GLN A 223 6.44 -7.33 -1.61
CA GLN A 223 5.78 -8.58 -1.21
C GLN A 223 6.72 -9.61 -0.58
N GLY A 224 8.04 -9.51 -0.78
CA GLY A 224 9.01 -10.52 -0.34
C GLY A 224 10.23 -9.99 0.43
N GLY A 225 10.48 -8.69 0.43
CA GLY A 225 11.62 -8.07 1.13
C GLY A 225 13.01 -8.55 0.69
N GLY A 226 13.10 -9.16 -0.50
CA GLY A 226 14.33 -9.80 -0.98
C GLY A 226 14.52 -11.25 -0.55
N VAL A 227 13.50 -11.87 0.08
CA VAL A 227 13.52 -13.30 0.36
C VAL A 227 13.17 -14.07 -0.93
N THR A 228 13.99 -15.07 -1.28
CA THR A 228 13.84 -15.86 -2.52
C THR A 228 12.83 -16.99 -2.41
N SER A 229 12.07 -17.07 -1.31
CA SER A 229 11.03 -18.07 -1.16
C SER A 229 9.74 -17.65 -1.86
N LEU A 230 9.15 -18.56 -2.62
CA LEU A 230 7.90 -18.32 -3.36
C LEU A 230 6.71 -18.05 -2.43
N PHE A 231 6.67 -18.70 -1.27
CA PHE A 231 5.58 -18.58 -0.30
C PHE A 231 6.04 -18.03 1.05
N SER A 232 5.12 -17.41 1.78
CA SER A 232 5.37 -16.85 3.12
C SER A 232 5.75 -17.89 4.18
N PHE A 233 5.44 -19.17 3.96
CA PHE A 233 5.86 -20.30 4.81
C PHE A 233 7.11 -21.04 4.28
N GLY A 234 7.70 -20.62 3.15
CA GLY A 234 8.86 -21.26 2.53
C GLY A 234 8.52 -22.09 1.28
N ASN A 235 9.55 -22.70 0.69
CA ASN A 235 9.44 -23.41 -0.60
C ASN A 235 9.11 -24.89 -0.47
N THR A 236 8.99 -25.42 0.75
CA THR A 236 8.56 -26.78 1.03
C THR A 236 7.13 -26.79 1.50
N LEU A 237 6.35 -27.81 1.15
CA LEU A 237 4.97 -27.93 1.59
C LEU A 237 4.94 -28.34 3.06
N PRO A 238 4.39 -27.51 3.96
CA PRO A 238 4.31 -27.90 5.36
C PRO A 238 3.31 -29.04 5.51
N ALA A 239 3.62 -30.02 6.37
CA ALA A 239 2.72 -31.14 6.67
C ALA A 239 1.37 -30.66 7.24
N ASP A 240 1.42 -29.61 8.06
CA ASP A 240 0.26 -28.88 8.57
C ASP A 240 0.41 -27.39 8.28
N MET A 241 -0.66 -26.74 7.81
CA MET A 241 -0.63 -25.29 7.61
C MET A 241 -0.42 -24.57 8.95
N PRO A 242 0.52 -23.61 9.02
CA PRO A 242 0.76 -22.89 10.26
C PRO A 242 -0.49 -22.10 10.65
N ARG A 243 -0.86 -22.15 11.94
CA ARG A 243 -2.01 -21.42 12.49
C ARG A 243 -1.96 -19.91 12.24
N TYR A 244 -0.74 -19.39 12.05
CA TYR A 244 -0.47 -18.02 11.67
C TYR A 244 0.54 -18.04 10.54
N LEU A 245 0.17 -17.46 9.40
CA LEU A 245 1.16 -17.12 8.38
C LEU A 245 1.99 -15.99 8.96
N PRO A 246 3.32 -16.14 9.08
CA PRO A 246 4.13 -15.01 9.50
C PRO A 246 3.81 -13.84 8.59
N ASN A 247 3.41 -12.71 9.18
CA ASN A 247 3.67 -11.41 8.56
C ASN A 247 5.18 -11.33 8.46
N ARG A 248 5.70 -11.85 7.34
CA ARG A 248 7.00 -11.43 6.87
C ARG A 248 6.83 -9.97 6.52
#